data_AF-A0A931RIC0-F1
#
_entry.id   AF-A0A931RIC0-F1
#
_cell.length_a   1.000
_cell.length_b   1.000
_cell.length_c   1.000
_cell.angle_alpha   90.00
_cell.angle_beta   90.00
_cell.angle_gamma   90.00
#
_symmetry.space_group_name_H-M   'P 1'
#
loop_
_entity.id
_entity.type
_entity.pdbx_description
1 polymer ?
#
loop_
_entity_poly.entity_id
_entity_poly.type
_entity_poly.pdbx_seq_one_letter_code
_entity_poly.pdbx_strand_id
1 'polypeptide(L)'
;MILLVAFAFLAGIVTILSPCILPLLPIILSSSVDTTGKRRPLGVVVGFVLSFTFFTLFLSIIVRLSGIPAESLRFTSVFILIIFGLSLFVPRIQVWMEQVFSKLSRFAPNGQTKHGFFGGLIIGLSLGLLWTPCVGPILASIISLAITGTVTLQTFIITFSYSLGTSIPMFIIMIGGQNILKRVPWLVANSARIQKAFGVVMVITAVGIFLNLDRKFQTFILNTFPNYGVGLTKFEDNQTVKQLLRKINQKPIEENKIGKPMSELTLPKGPVAPEIIPGGIWFNSKPLRLSELRGKVVVIDFWTYSCINCQRTFPYLRSWWGKYKDKGLVIIGVHSPEFEFEKNEDNLAQAISDFGLVYPIVQDNDFATWQAYNNRYWPAKYFIDKDGLIRFTHFGEGAYDESEKVILRLLSETGSAVSSESVSNPKYEVYSKTPETYLGYLRIQNFASPEQIYEDAKGIYTAPQILQNNYFAFDGEWNIMSEYANPAKDSKLYLNFESKEVFLVARPKSKASRFKVYLDGEVKDFGEDNRNGVVNVDSDRLYKLINLPTPGRHNLRIEFEDGNTEVYAFTFG
;
A
#
# COMPACT_ATOMS: atom_id res chain seq x y z
N MET A 1 3.92 -5.19 15.69
CA MET A 1 3.79 -6.66 15.62
C MET A 1 2.76 -7.21 16.61
N ILE A 2 2.86 -6.95 17.92
CA ILE A 2 1.91 -7.44 18.94
C ILE A 2 0.46 -7.04 18.63
N LEU A 3 0.23 -5.80 18.18
CA LEU A 3 -1.11 -5.31 17.84
C LEU A 3 -1.71 -6.03 16.62
N LEU A 4 -0.89 -6.32 15.59
CA LEU A 4 -1.32 -7.10 14.41
C LEU A 4 -1.65 -8.55 14.78
N VAL A 5 -0.86 -9.15 15.69
CA VAL A 5 -1.11 -10.49 16.23
C VAL A 5 -2.42 -10.49 17.03
N ALA A 6 -2.64 -9.49 17.89
CA ALA A 6 -3.89 -9.35 18.64
C ALA A 6 -5.10 -9.15 17.72
N PHE A 7 -4.96 -8.33 16.67
CA PHE A 7 -6.01 -8.13 15.68
C PHE A 7 -6.31 -9.40 14.89
N ALA A 8 -5.28 -10.10 14.42
CA ALA A 8 -5.44 -11.39 13.72
C ALA A 8 -6.13 -12.43 14.61
N PHE A 9 -5.77 -12.48 15.89
CA PHE A 9 -6.42 -13.32 16.89
C PHE A 9 -7.91 -12.99 17.07
N LEU A 10 -8.26 -11.71 17.23
CA LEU A 10 -9.65 -11.25 17.36
C LEU A 10 -10.46 -11.49 16.08
N ALA A 11 -9.87 -11.22 14.92
CA ALA A 11 -10.48 -11.52 13.62
C ALA A 11 -10.78 -13.02 13.49
N GLY A 12 -9.86 -13.88 13.95
CA GLY A 12 -10.09 -15.32 14.02
C GLY A 12 -11.31 -15.69 14.88
N ILE A 13 -11.47 -15.06 16.05
CA ILE A 13 -12.64 -15.29 16.91
C ILE A 13 -13.94 -14.91 16.19
N VAL A 14 -13.97 -13.74 15.55
CA VAL A 14 -15.17 -13.25 14.84
C VAL A 14 -15.49 -14.10 13.62
N THR A 15 -14.48 -14.69 12.98
CA THR A 15 -14.65 -15.49 11.76
C THR A 15 -15.55 -16.70 11.99
N ILE A 16 -15.74 -17.20 13.22
CA ILE A 16 -16.68 -18.30 13.49
C ILE A 16 -18.14 -18.00 13.10
N LEU A 17 -18.49 -16.71 13.03
CA LEU A 17 -19.80 -16.24 12.57
C LEU A 17 -19.94 -16.28 11.04
N SER A 18 -18.87 -16.63 10.33
CA SER A 18 -18.89 -16.70 8.87
C SER A 18 -19.90 -17.74 8.40
N PRO A 19 -20.73 -17.42 7.39
CA PRO A 19 -21.77 -18.30 6.87
C PRO A 19 -21.23 -19.64 6.35
N CYS A 20 -19.91 -19.76 6.13
CA CYS A 20 -19.26 -20.99 5.67
C CYS A 20 -19.00 -22.01 6.79
N ILE A 21 -18.98 -21.60 8.06
CA ILE A 21 -18.65 -22.48 9.21
C ILE A 21 -19.94 -23.02 9.86
N LEU A 22 -20.97 -22.18 9.93
CA LEU A 22 -22.27 -22.52 10.51
C LEU A 22 -22.88 -23.83 9.97
N PRO A 23 -22.85 -24.14 8.65
CA PRO A 23 -23.37 -25.41 8.14
C PRO A 23 -22.57 -26.66 8.58
N LEU A 24 -21.30 -26.51 8.95
CA LEU A 24 -20.45 -27.61 9.42
C LEU A 24 -20.58 -27.85 10.92
N LEU A 25 -21.06 -26.85 11.66
CA LEU A 25 -21.23 -26.90 13.10
C LEU A 25 -22.11 -28.08 13.54
N PRO A 26 -23.25 -28.42 12.89
CA PRO A 26 -24.03 -29.63 13.20
C PRO A 26 -23.26 -30.94 13.03
N ILE A 27 -22.37 -31.05 12.04
CA ILE A 27 -21.58 -32.26 11.74
C ILE A 27 -20.47 -32.42 12.79
N ILE A 28 -19.81 -31.32 13.13
CA ILE A 28 -18.79 -31.28 14.19
C ILE A 28 -19.45 -31.64 15.53
N LEU A 29 -20.62 -31.08 15.80
CA LEU A 29 -21.42 -31.36 16.98
C LEU A 29 -21.89 -32.82 17.03
N SER A 30 -22.40 -33.40 15.94
CA SER A 30 -22.79 -34.82 15.91
C SER A 30 -21.60 -35.75 16.12
N SER A 31 -20.44 -35.42 15.57
CA SER A 31 -19.19 -36.17 15.79
C SER A 31 -18.63 -36.06 17.22
N SER A 32 -19.06 -35.05 17.97
CA SER A 32 -18.69 -34.83 19.38
C SER A 32 -19.58 -35.60 20.36
N VAL A 33 -20.76 -36.06 19.92
CA VAL A 33 -21.73 -36.78 20.76
C VAL A 33 -21.39 -38.28 20.88
N ASP A 34 -20.61 -38.83 19.94
CA ASP A 34 -20.09 -40.20 20.04
C ASP A 34 -18.99 -40.30 21.11
N THR A 35 -19.45 -40.73 22.28
CA THR A 35 -18.75 -41.09 23.51
C THR A 35 -17.44 -41.86 23.27
N THR A 36 -16.30 -41.34 23.78
CA THR A 36 -15.20 -42.08 24.49
C THR A 36 -13.85 -41.35 24.62
N GLY A 37 -13.62 -40.19 23.98
CA GLY A 37 -12.29 -39.54 24.03
C GLY A 37 -12.28 -38.08 24.48
N LYS A 38 -11.97 -37.78 25.76
CA LYS A 38 -11.75 -36.40 26.27
C LYS A 38 -10.70 -35.60 25.48
N ARG A 39 -9.79 -36.29 24.76
CA ARG A 39 -8.72 -35.68 23.95
C ARG A 39 -9.08 -35.50 22.45
N ARG A 40 -10.26 -35.94 22.02
CA ARG A 40 -10.69 -35.83 20.61
C ARG A 40 -10.89 -34.37 20.16
N PRO A 41 -11.51 -33.48 20.96
CA PRO A 41 -11.61 -32.05 20.65
C PRO A 41 -10.25 -31.36 20.43
N LEU A 42 -9.26 -31.71 21.26
CA LEU A 42 -7.89 -31.21 21.12
C LEU A 42 -7.25 -31.68 19.81
N GLY A 43 -7.53 -32.91 19.38
CA GLY A 43 -7.08 -33.43 18.10
C GLY A 43 -7.60 -32.61 16.92
N VAL A 44 -8.89 -32.28 16.92
CA VAL A 44 -9.50 -31.47 15.85
C VAL A 44 -8.87 -30.08 15.79
N VAL A 45 -8.68 -29.42 16.93
CA VAL A 45 -8.05 -28.09 17.01
C VAL A 45 -6.61 -28.13 16.48
N VAL A 46 -5.81 -29.08 16.95
CA VAL A 46 -4.40 -29.19 16.52
C VAL A 46 -4.30 -29.52 15.03
N GLY A 47 -5.12 -30.45 14.54
CA GLY A 47 -5.18 -30.77 13.11
C GLY A 47 -5.61 -29.58 12.26
N PHE A 48 -6.60 -28.81 12.73
CA PHE A 48 -7.06 -27.61 12.04
C PHE A 48 -5.95 -26.54 11.97
N VAL A 49 -5.30 -26.22 13.10
CA VAL A 49 -4.24 -25.21 13.14
C VAL A 49 -3.06 -25.56 12.23
N LEU A 50 -2.63 -26.82 12.26
CA LEU A 50 -1.52 -27.30 11.44
C LEU A 50 -1.87 -27.26 9.94
N SER A 51 -3.02 -27.80 9.55
CA SER A 51 -3.46 -27.80 8.14
C SER A 51 -3.65 -26.38 7.63
N PHE A 52 -4.41 -25.56 8.36
CA PHE A 52 -4.72 -24.20 7.92
C PHE A 52 -3.47 -23.34 7.76
N THR A 53 -2.53 -23.41 8.73
CA THR A 53 -1.26 -22.67 8.64
C THR A 53 -0.40 -23.17 7.48
N PHE A 54 -0.27 -24.49 7.32
CA PHE A 54 0.52 -25.09 6.23
C PHE A 54 -0.05 -24.73 4.85
N PHE A 55 -1.35 -24.94 4.62
CA PHE A 55 -1.97 -24.67 3.33
C PHE A 55 -2.00 -23.19 2.99
N THR A 56 -2.20 -22.30 3.98
CA THR A 56 -2.15 -20.85 3.75
C THR A 56 -0.77 -20.40 3.31
N LEU A 57 0.29 -20.89 3.97
CA LEU A 57 1.67 -20.57 3.60
C LEU A 57 2.06 -21.18 2.25
N PHE A 58 1.68 -22.43 2.01
CA PHE A 58 1.94 -23.12 0.74
C PHE A 58 1.24 -22.44 -0.43
N LEU A 59 -0.03 -22.07 -0.28
CA LEU A 59 -0.79 -21.33 -1.27
C LEU A 59 -0.17 -19.95 -1.52
N SER A 60 0.29 -19.25 -0.47
CA SER A 60 0.97 -17.96 -0.62
C SER A 60 2.24 -18.07 -1.46
N ILE A 61 3.00 -19.16 -1.31
CA ILE A 61 4.20 -19.44 -2.13
C ILE A 61 3.81 -19.71 -3.59
N ILE A 62 2.76 -20.52 -3.83
CA ILE A 62 2.29 -20.83 -5.19
C ILE A 62 1.81 -19.58 -5.92
N VAL A 63 1.04 -18.73 -5.25
CA VAL A 63 0.52 -17.48 -5.83
C VAL A 63 1.67 -16.56 -6.22
N ARG A 64 2.68 -16.45 -5.35
CA ARG A 64 3.90 -15.66 -5.63
C ARG A 64 4.68 -16.18 -6.84
N LEU A 65 4.83 -17.51 -6.97
CA LEU A 65 5.57 -18.10 -8.10
C LEU A 65 4.80 -18.06 -9.41
N SER A 66 3.47 -18.15 -9.35
CA SER A 66 2.63 -18.28 -10.55
C SER A 66 2.13 -16.95 -11.11
N GLY A 67 2.25 -15.84 -10.37
CA GLY A 67 1.85 -14.49 -10.84
C GLY A 67 0.36 -14.36 -11.18
N ILE A 68 -0.49 -15.22 -10.62
CA ILE A 68 -1.91 -15.31 -10.99
C ILE A 68 -2.66 -14.06 -10.49
N PRO A 69 -3.41 -13.36 -11.36
CA PRO A 69 -4.17 -12.18 -10.95
C PRO A 69 -5.20 -12.52 -9.86
N ALA A 70 -5.36 -11.64 -8.89
CA ALA A 70 -6.23 -11.83 -7.71
C ALA A 70 -7.69 -12.13 -8.08
N GLU A 71 -8.13 -11.65 -9.25
CA GLU A 71 -9.45 -11.88 -9.79
C GLU A 71 -9.68 -13.36 -10.19
N SER A 72 -8.67 -14.04 -10.74
CA SER A 72 -8.78 -15.47 -11.07
C SER A 72 -8.95 -16.32 -9.80
N LEU A 73 -8.22 -16.02 -8.73
CA LEU A 73 -8.36 -16.70 -7.44
C LEU A 73 -9.75 -16.50 -6.82
N ARG A 74 -10.33 -15.30 -6.99
CA ARG A 74 -11.70 -15.00 -6.58
C ARG A 74 -12.70 -15.87 -7.36
N PHE A 75 -12.60 -15.94 -8.69
CA PHE A 75 -13.49 -16.78 -9.50
C PHE A 75 -13.37 -18.27 -9.17
N THR A 76 -12.16 -18.79 -8.97
CA THR A 76 -11.94 -20.18 -8.52
C THR A 76 -12.60 -20.44 -7.16
N SER A 77 -12.46 -19.52 -6.20
CA SER A 77 -13.08 -19.65 -4.87
C SER A 77 -14.61 -19.62 -4.95
N VAL A 78 -15.19 -18.73 -5.74
CA VAL A 78 -16.64 -18.65 -5.98
C VAL A 78 -17.17 -19.96 -6.58
N PHE A 79 -16.48 -20.51 -7.58
CA PHE A 79 -16.87 -21.76 -8.22
C PHE A 79 -16.87 -22.94 -7.23
N ILE A 80 -15.84 -23.03 -6.38
CA ILE A 80 -15.75 -24.03 -5.30
C ILE A 80 -16.91 -23.85 -4.31
N LEU A 81 -17.19 -22.62 -3.86
CA LEU A 81 -18.28 -22.34 -2.92
C LEU A 81 -19.66 -22.73 -3.48
N ILE A 82 -19.92 -22.47 -4.76
CA ILE A 82 -21.17 -22.88 -5.43
C ILE A 82 -21.28 -24.40 -5.45
N ILE A 83 -20.21 -25.12 -5.80
CA ILE A 83 -20.20 -26.60 -5.79
C ILE A 83 -20.51 -27.15 -4.39
N PHE A 84 -19.87 -26.62 -3.35
CA PHE A 84 -20.12 -27.04 -1.97
C PHE A 84 -21.53 -26.69 -1.49
N GLY A 85 -22.03 -25.49 -1.81
CA GLY A 85 -23.40 -25.08 -1.47
C GLY A 85 -24.46 -25.93 -2.16
N LEU A 86 -24.26 -26.24 -3.46
CA LEU A 86 -25.15 -27.13 -4.22
C LEU A 86 -25.13 -28.58 -3.70
N SER A 87 -23.97 -29.05 -3.24
CA SER A 87 -23.84 -30.35 -2.59
C SER A 87 -24.69 -30.46 -1.32
N LEU A 88 -24.72 -29.42 -0.50
CA LEU A 88 -25.56 -29.37 0.71
C LEU A 88 -27.06 -29.20 0.38
N PHE A 89 -27.40 -28.63 -0.77
CA PHE A 89 -28.79 -28.45 -1.21
C PHE A 89 -29.40 -29.73 -1.77
N VAL A 90 -28.63 -30.52 -2.54
CA VAL A 90 -29.12 -31.70 -3.26
C VAL A 90 -28.55 -32.99 -2.65
N PRO A 91 -29.37 -33.80 -1.93
CA PRO A 91 -28.92 -35.04 -1.29
C PRO A 91 -28.27 -36.07 -2.24
N ARG A 92 -28.63 -36.05 -3.54
CA ARG A 92 -27.99 -36.89 -4.56
C ARG A 92 -26.53 -36.51 -4.83
N ILE A 93 -26.20 -35.23 -4.76
CA ILE A 93 -24.82 -34.74 -4.98
C ILE A 93 -23.95 -35.09 -3.77
N GLN A 94 -24.52 -35.05 -2.57
CA GLN A 94 -23.82 -35.48 -1.35
C GLN A 94 -23.33 -36.93 -1.45
N VAL A 95 -24.18 -37.87 -1.87
CA VAL A 95 -23.80 -39.29 -2.06
C VAL A 95 -22.75 -39.45 -3.16
N TRP A 96 -22.87 -38.69 -4.26
CA TRP A 96 -21.86 -38.71 -5.33
C TRP A 96 -20.50 -38.17 -4.85
N MET A 97 -20.50 -37.08 -4.08
CA MET A 97 -19.27 -36.55 -3.47
C MET A 97 -18.68 -37.52 -2.46
N GLU A 98 -19.48 -38.16 -1.60
CA GLU A 98 -19.00 -39.20 -0.68
C GLU A 98 -18.35 -40.38 -1.44
N GLN A 99 -18.85 -40.73 -2.63
CA GLN A 99 -18.23 -41.73 -3.51
C GLN A 99 -16.91 -41.27 -4.14
N VAL A 100 -16.80 -39.99 -4.52
CA VAL A 100 -15.56 -39.41 -5.06
C VAL A 100 -14.50 -39.26 -3.96
N PHE A 101 -14.89 -38.73 -2.80
CA PHE A 101 -14.01 -38.57 -1.65
C PHE A 101 -13.61 -39.90 -1.02
N SER A 102 -14.47 -40.92 -1.00
CA SER A 102 -14.08 -42.26 -0.54
C SER A 102 -13.09 -42.95 -1.49
N LYS A 103 -13.09 -42.62 -2.79
CA LYS A 103 -12.01 -43.03 -3.72
C LYS A 103 -10.70 -42.31 -3.41
N LEU A 104 -10.75 -41.01 -3.07
CA LEU A 104 -9.58 -40.22 -2.69
C LEU A 104 -9.04 -40.62 -1.30
N SER A 105 -9.92 -40.97 -0.36
CA SER A 105 -9.56 -41.43 0.98
C SER A 105 -9.08 -42.88 1.03
N ARG A 106 -9.03 -43.60 -0.11
CA ARG A 106 -8.31 -44.90 -0.19
C ARG A 106 -6.80 -44.73 -0.01
N PHE A 107 -6.28 -43.51 -0.18
CA PHE A 107 -4.90 -43.16 0.16
C PHE A 107 -4.71 -42.76 1.63
N ALA A 108 -5.78 -42.69 2.42
CA ALA A 108 -5.69 -42.51 3.87
C ALA A 108 -5.56 -43.88 4.55
N PRO A 109 -4.69 -44.06 5.56
CA PRO A 109 -4.48 -45.35 6.19
C PRO A 109 -5.79 -45.85 6.81
N ASN A 110 -6.26 -47.02 6.37
CA ASN A 110 -7.37 -47.75 6.97
C ASN A 110 -6.91 -48.33 8.33
N GLY A 111 -6.75 -47.44 9.32
CA GLY A 111 -6.45 -47.79 10.70
C GLY A 111 -7.71 -47.66 11.56
N GLN A 112 -8.11 -48.74 12.22
CA GLN A 112 -9.27 -48.89 13.09
C GLN A 112 -9.26 -48.04 14.38
N THR A 113 -8.68 -46.82 14.39
CA THR A 113 -8.64 -45.95 15.58
C THR A 113 -9.80 -44.97 15.59
N LYS A 114 -11.03 -45.50 15.65
CA LYS A 114 -12.28 -44.71 15.69
C LYS A 114 -12.49 -43.87 16.96
N HIS A 115 -11.59 -43.92 17.95
CA HIS A 115 -11.77 -43.20 19.22
C HIS A 115 -10.46 -42.58 19.72
N GLY A 116 -10.36 -41.23 19.69
CA GLY A 116 -9.27 -40.50 20.33
C GLY A 116 -8.76 -39.28 19.57
N PHE A 117 -7.61 -38.76 20.00
CA PHE A 117 -6.94 -37.56 19.47
C PHE A 117 -6.67 -37.65 17.95
N PHE A 118 -6.21 -38.79 17.45
CA PHE A 118 -5.90 -38.98 16.02
C PHE A 118 -7.14 -38.94 15.11
N GLY A 119 -8.27 -39.49 15.56
CA GLY A 119 -9.54 -39.37 14.84
C GLY A 119 -10.02 -37.92 14.78
N GLY A 120 -9.76 -37.12 15.83
CA GLY A 120 -9.97 -35.67 15.80
C GLY A 120 -9.03 -34.96 14.84
N LEU A 121 -7.75 -35.33 14.82
CA LEU A 121 -6.72 -34.71 14.00
C LEU A 121 -7.01 -34.82 12.50
N ILE A 122 -7.47 -35.98 12.02
CA ILE A 122 -7.84 -36.17 10.61
C ILE A 122 -9.04 -35.28 10.21
N ILE A 123 -10.04 -35.19 11.09
CA ILE A 123 -11.20 -34.31 10.87
C ILE A 123 -10.74 -32.85 10.84
N GLY A 124 -9.86 -32.44 11.76
CA GLY A 124 -9.28 -31.10 11.80
C GLY A 124 -8.46 -30.76 10.56
N LEU A 125 -7.62 -31.68 10.08
CA LEU A 125 -6.82 -31.49 8.86
C LEU A 125 -7.71 -31.24 7.64
N SER A 126 -8.79 -32.01 7.52
CA SER A 126 -9.76 -31.89 6.43
C SER A 126 -10.53 -30.57 6.51
N LEU A 127 -10.91 -30.16 7.73
CA LEU A 127 -11.58 -28.90 7.98
C LEU A 127 -10.70 -27.70 7.61
N GLY A 128 -9.40 -27.77 7.87
CA GLY A 128 -8.42 -26.73 7.51
C GLY A 128 -8.40 -26.41 6.02
N LEU A 129 -8.45 -27.46 5.19
CA LEU A 129 -8.45 -27.35 3.73
C LEU A 129 -9.74 -26.74 3.18
N LEU A 130 -10.88 -27.12 3.77
CA LEU A 130 -12.21 -26.60 3.41
C LEU A 130 -12.39 -25.14 3.82
N TRP A 131 -11.65 -24.69 4.83
CA TRP A 131 -11.79 -23.34 5.37
C TRP A 131 -11.00 -22.30 4.54
N THR A 132 -9.90 -22.69 3.88
CA THR A 132 -9.05 -21.78 3.08
C THR A 132 -9.80 -20.93 2.03
N PRO A 133 -10.74 -21.46 1.22
CA PRO A 133 -11.46 -20.67 0.21
C PRO A 133 -12.44 -19.65 0.80
N CYS A 134 -12.90 -19.88 2.04
CA CYS A 134 -13.99 -19.13 2.67
C CYS A 134 -13.50 -17.90 3.44
N VAL A 135 -12.20 -17.80 3.73
CA VAL A 135 -11.57 -16.67 4.43
C VAL A 135 -11.06 -15.60 3.45
N GLY A 136 -11.40 -15.74 2.16
CA GLY A 136 -10.87 -14.97 1.02
C GLY A 136 -10.59 -13.48 1.28
N PRO A 137 -11.53 -12.67 1.79
CA PRO A 137 -11.29 -11.24 1.99
C PRO A 137 -10.26 -10.92 3.08
N ILE A 138 -10.21 -11.71 4.16
CA ILE A 138 -9.28 -11.50 5.29
C ILE A 138 -7.92 -12.09 4.93
N LEU A 139 -7.90 -13.25 4.27
CA LEU A 139 -6.68 -13.83 3.72
C LEU A 139 -6.10 -12.94 2.63
N ALA A 140 -6.88 -12.23 1.81
CA ALA A 140 -6.35 -11.28 0.83
C ALA A 140 -5.52 -10.17 1.48
N SER A 141 -5.92 -9.66 2.63
CA SER A 141 -5.12 -8.68 3.39
C SER A 141 -3.83 -9.28 3.95
N ILE A 142 -3.87 -10.52 4.46
CA ILE A 142 -2.70 -11.24 4.99
C ILE A 142 -1.75 -11.66 3.86
N ILE A 143 -2.31 -12.11 2.74
CA ILE A 143 -1.60 -12.53 1.53
C ILE A 143 -1.00 -11.30 0.84
N SER A 144 -1.70 -10.16 0.78
CA SER A 144 -1.13 -8.90 0.29
C SER A 144 0.10 -8.51 1.11
N LEU A 145 0.01 -8.62 2.44
CA LEU A 145 1.15 -8.40 3.33
C LEU A 145 2.27 -9.46 3.14
N ALA A 146 1.92 -10.70 2.77
CA ALA A 146 2.87 -11.78 2.49
C ALA A 146 3.51 -11.68 1.09
N ILE A 147 2.84 -11.08 0.12
CA ILE A 147 3.37 -10.80 -1.22
C ILE A 147 4.45 -9.73 -1.12
N THR A 148 4.27 -8.75 -0.23
CA THR A 148 5.26 -7.70 0.07
C THR A 148 6.46 -8.16 0.92
N GLY A 149 6.52 -9.44 1.34
CA GLY A 149 7.59 -9.98 2.18
C GLY A 149 8.19 -11.28 1.66
N THR A 150 9.38 -11.66 2.13
CA THR A 150 9.77 -13.07 2.16
C THR A 150 8.83 -13.82 3.10
N VAL A 151 8.69 -15.15 2.98
CA VAL A 151 7.96 -15.97 3.98
C VAL A 151 8.75 -15.91 5.28
N THR A 152 8.58 -14.82 6.01
CA THR A 152 9.32 -14.52 7.23
C THR A 152 8.62 -15.17 8.41
N LEU A 153 9.36 -15.31 9.51
CA LEU A 153 8.81 -15.73 10.80
C LEU A 153 7.57 -14.89 11.21
N GLN A 154 7.44 -13.66 10.72
CA GLN A 154 6.32 -12.77 11.00
C GLN A 154 5.00 -13.25 10.37
N THR A 155 5.01 -13.63 9.08
CA THR A 155 3.82 -14.15 8.39
C THR A 155 3.33 -15.45 9.03
N PHE A 156 4.28 -16.30 9.45
CA PHE A 156 3.98 -17.51 10.22
C PHE A 156 3.29 -17.17 11.55
N ILE A 157 3.84 -16.24 12.34
CA ILE A 157 3.28 -15.84 13.64
C ILE A 157 1.85 -15.26 13.49
N ILE A 158 1.61 -14.42 12.48
CA ILE A 158 0.29 -13.82 12.23
C ILE A 158 -0.73 -14.90 11.84
N THR A 159 -0.37 -15.78 10.90
CA THR A 159 -1.24 -16.87 10.44
C THR A 159 -1.55 -17.85 11.57
N PHE A 160 -0.54 -18.20 12.37
CA PHE A 160 -0.68 -19.06 13.54
C PHE A 160 -1.58 -18.42 14.59
N SER A 161 -1.44 -17.13 14.86
CA SER A 161 -2.27 -16.39 15.80
C SER A 161 -3.73 -16.30 15.36
N TYR A 162 -3.98 -16.02 14.09
CA TYR A 162 -5.31 -16.07 13.50
C TYR A 162 -5.95 -17.47 13.65
N SER A 163 -5.17 -18.52 13.34
CA SER A 163 -5.63 -19.89 13.46
C SER A 163 -5.91 -20.28 14.92
N LEU A 164 -5.16 -19.79 15.89
CA LEU A 164 -5.47 -19.97 17.31
C LEU A 164 -6.74 -19.23 17.71
N GLY A 165 -6.96 -18.01 17.20
CA GLY A 165 -8.15 -17.21 17.46
C GLY A 165 -9.44 -17.91 17.03
N THR A 166 -9.46 -18.49 15.83
CA THR A 166 -10.60 -19.30 15.33
C THR A 166 -10.80 -20.60 16.13
N SER A 167 -9.71 -21.22 16.59
CA SER A 167 -9.73 -22.52 17.27
C SER A 167 -10.34 -22.47 18.67
N ILE A 168 -10.21 -21.35 19.39
CA ILE A 168 -10.69 -21.23 20.77
C ILE A 168 -12.22 -21.29 20.85
N PRO A 169 -13.00 -20.48 20.12
CA PRO A 169 -14.45 -20.60 20.10
C PRO A 169 -14.92 -21.97 19.61
N MET A 170 -14.24 -22.54 18.61
CA MET A 170 -14.54 -23.88 18.11
C MET A 170 -14.34 -24.96 19.18
N PHE A 171 -13.27 -24.86 19.99
CA PHE A 171 -13.02 -25.74 21.13
C PHE A 171 -14.11 -25.61 22.20
N ILE A 172 -14.52 -24.38 22.52
CA ILE A 172 -15.59 -24.08 23.48
C ILE A 172 -16.92 -24.69 23.02
N ILE A 173 -17.28 -24.51 21.75
CA ILE A 173 -18.52 -25.06 21.17
C ILE A 173 -18.49 -26.58 21.19
N MET A 174 -17.35 -27.20 20.91
CA MET A 174 -17.23 -28.66 20.89
C MET A 174 -17.34 -29.29 22.28
N ILE A 175 -16.90 -28.61 23.33
CA ILE A 175 -17.10 -29.06 24.72
C ILE A 175 -18.53 -28.77 25.20
N GLY A 176 -19.04 -27.56 24.94
CA GLY A 176 -20.37 -27.11 25.37
C GLY A 176 -21.54 -27.69 24.56
N GLY A 177 -21.26 -28.19 23.36
CA GLY A 177 -22.25 -28.65 22.39
C GLY A 177 -23.07 -29.84 22.88
N GLN A 178 -22.47 -30.76 23.63
CA GLN A 178 -23.19 -31.92 24.18
C GLN A 178 -24.33 -31.52 25.13
N ASN A 179 -24.16 -30.45 25.91
CA ASN A 179 -25.19 -29.94 26.82
C ASN A 179 -26.30 -29.17 26.07
N ILE A 180 -25.93 -28.44 25.02
CA ILE A 180 -26.87 -27.67 24.20
C ILE A 180 -27.74 -28.62 23.34
N LEU A 181 -27.13 -29.65 22.75
CA LEU A 181 -27.84 -30.66 21.95
C LEU A 181 -28.82 -31.48 22.79
N LYS A 182 -28.47 -31.77 24.06
CA LYS A 182 -29.39 -32.41 25.02
C LYS A 182 -30.53 -31.49 25.47
N ARG A 183 -30.29 -30.17 25.56
CA ARG A 183 -31.32 -29.18 25.95
C ARG A 183 -32.27 -28.79 24.81
N VAL A 184 -31.83 -28.91 23.55
CA VAL A 184 -32.62 -28.46 22.38
C VAL A 184 -32.73 -29.60 21.34
N PRO A 185 -33.58 -30.61 21.58
CA PRO A 185 -33.71 -31.78 20.70
C PRO A 185 -34.23 -31.45 19.29
N TRP A 186 -34.95 -30.33 19.12
CA TRP A 186 -35.38 -29.84 17.82
C TRP A 186 -34.22 -29.54 16.85
N LEU A 187 -33.06 -29.11 17.37
CA LEU A 187 -31.88 -28.80 16.56
C LEU A 187 -31.34 -30.04 15.83
N VAL A 188 -31.34 -31.19 16.50
CA VAL A 188 -30.90 -32.47 15.94
C VAL A 188 -31.94 -33.02 14.97
N ALA A 189 -33.23 -32.95 15.36
CA ALA A 189 -34.35 -33.43 14.53
C ALA A 189 -34.46 -32.67 13.20
N ASN A 190 -34.15 -31.38 13.19
CA ASN A 190 -34.20 -30.53 12.00
C ASN A 190 -32.83 -30.28 11.33
N SER A 191 -31.78 -30.99 11.75
CA SER A 191 -30.40 -30.83 11.25
C SER A 191 -30.32 -30.83 9.71
N ALA A 192 -31.04 -31.73 9.04
CA ALA A 192 -31.09 -31.79 7.58
C ALA A 192 -31.77 -30.58 6.92
N ARG A 193 -32.81 -29.98 7.54
CA ARG A 193 -33.42 -28.74 7.03
C ARG A 193 -32.52 -27.53 7.28
N ILE A 194 -31.87 -27.50 8.44
CA ILE A 194 -30.92 -26.46 8.81
C ILE A 194 -29.73 -26.46 7.83
N GLN A 195 -29.15 -27.62 7.53
CA GLN A 195 -28.08 -27.76 6.54
C GLN A 195 -28.51 -27.29 5.15
N LYS A 196 -29.71 -27.65 4.67
CA LYS A 196 -30.24 -27.15 3.40
C LYS A 196 -30.42 -25.64 3.39
N ALA A 197 -30.95 -25.05 4.47
CA ALA A 197 -31.13 -23.61 4.57
C ALA A 197 -29.77 -22.88 4.51
N PHE A 198 -28.76 -23.37 5.23
CA PHE A 198 -27.41 -22.80 5.16
C PHE A 198 -26.73 -23.02 3.80
N GLY A 199 -26.96 -24.17 3.15
CA GLY A 199 -26.50 -24.42 1.78
C GLY A 199 -27.09 -23.42 0.77
N VAL A 200 -28.38 -23.09 0.88
CA VAL A 200 -29.02 -22.06 0.06
C VAL A 200 -28.42 -20.68 0.32
N VAL A 201 -28.22 -20.30 1.60
CA VAL A 201 -27.57 -19.04 1.97
C VAL A 201 -26.15 -18.95 1.41
N MET A 202 -25.39 -20.06 1.43
CA MET A 202 -24.05 -20.13 0.88
C MET A 202 -24.03 -19.92 -0.64
N VAL A 203 -24.95 -20.55 -1.38
CA VAL A 203 -25.08 -20.34 -2.84
C VAL A 203 -25.49 -18.91 -3.16
N ILE A 204 -26.46 -18.34 -2.43
CA ILE A 204 -26.88 -16.94 -2.60
C ILE A 204 -25.70 -15.99 -2.35
N THR A 205 -24.91 -16.24 -1.30
CA THR A 205 -23.72 -15.44 -0.98
C THR A 205 -22.66 -15.56 -2.07
N ALA A 206 -22.40 -16.77 -2.58
CA ALA A 206 -21.43 -16.99 -3.65
C ALA A 206 -21.86 -16.31 -4.97
N VAL A 207 -23.14 -16.36 -5.32
CA VAL A 207 -23.71 -15.62 -6.47
C VAL A 207 -23.64 -14.10 -6.23
N GLY A 208 -23.87 -13.64 -5.01
CA GLY A 208 -23.68 -12.24 -4.63
C GLY A 208 -22.23 -11.77 -4.82
N ILE A 209 -21.25 -12.59 -4.46
CA ILE A 209 -19.82 -12.33 -4.69
C ILE A 209 -19.51 -12.34 -6.20
N PHE A 210 -20.07 -13.28 -6.97
CA PHE A 210 -19.90 -13.35 -8.42
C PHE A 210 -20.38 -12.08 -9.13
N LEU A 211 -21.51 -11.52 -8.69
CA LEU A 211 -22.10 -10.30 -9.23
C LEU A 211 -21.52 -9.01 -8.60
N ASN A 212 -20.48 -9.12 -7.77
CA ASN A 212 -19.87 -8.01 -7.03
C ASN A 212 -20.84 -7.26 -6.09
N LEU A 213 -21.96 -7.89 -5.70
CA LEU A 213 -22.89 -7.31 -4.71
C LEU A 213 -22.24 -7.20 -3.33
N ASP A 214 -21.29 -8.09 -2.99
CA ASP A 214 -20.48 -8.00 -1.77
C ASP A 214 -19.74 -6.65 -1.69
N ARG A 215 -19.10 -6.25 -2.80
CA ARG A 215 -18.38 -4.97 -2.91
C ARG A 215 -19.33 -3.78 -2.84
N LYS A 216 -20.44 -3.82 -3.59
CA LYS A 216 -21.47 -2.76 -3.54
C LYS A 216 -22.09 -2.61 -2.15
N PHE A 217 -22.35 -3.72 -1.46
CA PHE A 217 -22.89 -3.73 -0.11
C PHE A 217 -21.87 -3.24 0.92
N GLN A 218 -20.60 -3.62 0.77
CA GLN A 218 -19.50 -3.12 1.59
C GLN A 218 -19.33 -1.61 1.41
N THR A 219 -19.37 -1.11 0.17
CA THR A 219 -19.36 0.33 -0.13
C THR A 219 -20.62 1.03 0.41
N PHE A 220 -21.80 0.41 0.31
CA PHE A 220 -23.05 0.96 0.85
C PHE A 220 -23.05 1.04 2.38
N ILE A 221 -22.53 0.03 3.09
CA ILE A 221 -22.36 0.05 4.54
C ILE A 221 -21.32 1.10 4.93
N LEU A 222 -20.20 1.21 4.21
CA LEU A 222 -19.19 2.24 4.46
C LEU A 222 -19.76 3.65 4.24
N ASN A 223 -20.67 3.85 3.28
CA ASN A 223 -21.29 5.14 3.02
C ASN A 223 -22.44 5.47 4.00
N THR A 224 -23.18 4.45 4.47
CA THR A 224 -24.32 4.63 5.40
C THR A 224 -23.87 4.67 6.86
N PHE A 225 -22.84 3.90 7.20
CA PHE A 225 -22.17 3.89 8.51
C PHE A 225 -20.67 4.09 8.31
N PRO A 226 -20.22 5.32 7.99
CA PRO A 226 -18.79 5.67 7.83
C PRO A 226 -17.96 5.33 9.08
N ASN A 227 -18.62 5.06 10.21
CA ASN A 227 -18.02 4.73 11.49
C ASN A 227 -18.11 3.25 11.93
N TYR A 228 -18.59 2.32 11.10
CA TYR A 228 -18.73 0.91 11.53
C TYR A 228 -17.36 0.21 11.77
N GLY A 229 -16.31 0.64 11.07
CA GLY A 229 -14.91 0.26 11.36
C GLY A 229 -14.21 1.15 12.41
N VAL A 230 -14.87 2.21 12.86
CA VAL A 230 -14.26 3.31 13.64
C VAL A 230 -14.27 3.06 15.15
N GLY A 231 -14.86 1.95 15.60
CA GLY A 231 -14.65 1.44 16.96
C GLY A 231 -13.19 1.07 17.26
N LEU A 232 -12.39 0.75 16.23
CA LEU A 232 -10.98 0.38 16.36
C LEU A 232 -10.02 1.51 15.96
N THR A 233 -10.39 2.38 15.02
CA THR A 233 -9.59 3.58 14.72
C THR A 233 -9.81 4.72 15.73
N LYS A 234 -10.93 4.81 16.47
CA LYS A 234 -11.04 5.75 17.61
C LYS A 234 -10.06 5.44 18.75
N PHE A 235 -9.62 4.20 18.88
CA PHE A 235 -8.54 3.86 19.81
C PHE A 235 -7.17 4.25 19.23
N GLU A 236 -6.95 4.22 17.92
CA GLU A 236 -5.71 4.71 17.29
C GLU A 236 -5.65 6.24 17.18
N ASP A 237 -6.78 6.93 17.12
CA ASP A 237 -6.87 8.40 16.98
C ASP A 237 -6.92 9.13 18.33
N ASN A 238 -6.96 8.39 19.44
CA ASN A 238 -6.75 8.95 20.77
C ASN A 238 -5.31 9.44 20.87
N GLN A 239 -5.10 10.73 21.19
CA GLN A 239 -3.76 11.34 21.25
C GLN A 239 -2.80 10.56 22.17
N THR A 240 -3.31 9.91 23.21
CA THR A 240 -2.53 9.06 24.12
C THR A 240 -2.04 7.77 23.44
N VAL A 241 -2.83 7.20 22.54
CA VAL A 241 -2.49 5.98 21.79
C VAL A 241 -1.60 6.31 20.59
N LYS A 242 -1.75 7.47 19.92
CA LYS A 242 -0.71 7.95 18.97
C LYS A 242 0.62 8.17 19.67
N GLN A 243 0.63 8.71 20.90
CA GLN A 243 1.84 8.86 21.69
C GLN A 243 2.44 7.52 22.13
N LEU A 244 1.61 6.52 22.48
CA LEU A 244 2.06 5.18 22.84
C LEU A 244 2.48 4.35 21.61
N LEU A 245 1.82 4.49 20.45
CA LEU A 245 2.21 3.88 19.18
C LEU A 245 3.49 4.51 18.63
N ARG A 246 3.70 5.83 18.83
CA ARG A 246 5.01 6.48 18.63
C ARG A 246 6.08 5.85 19.54
N LYS A 247 5.78 5.59 20.82
CA LYS A 247 6.68 4.87 21.74
C LYS A 247 6.93 3.40 21.38
N ILE A 248 5.98 2.71 20.75
CA ILE A 248 6.04 1.25 20.49
C ILE A 248 6.62 0.92 19.10
N ASN A 249 6.37 1.75 18.07
CA ASN A 249 6.88 1.53 16.71
C ASN A 249 8.18 2.27 16.39
N GLN A 250 8.71 3.07 17.31
CA GLN A 250 10.04 3.66 17.19
C GLN A 250 11.02 2.89 18.09
N LYS A 251 12.09 2.32 17.50
CA LYS A 251 13.39 2.66 18.08
C LYS A 251 13.48 4.19 17.93
N PRO A 252 13.58 4.96 19.02
CA PRO A 252 13.40 6.39 18.97
C PRO A 252 14.44 7.00 18.03
N ILE A 253 13.98 7.59 16.92
CA ILE A 253 14.64 8.78 16.39
C ILE A 253 14.01 9.92 17.17
N GLU A 254 14.73 10.36 18.19
CA GLU A 254 14.35 11.48 19.03
C GLU A 254 14.24 12.75 18.17
N GLU A 255 13.07 13.39 18.13
CA GLU A 255 12.89 14.74 17.59
C GLU A 255 13.83 15.76 18.27
N ASN A 256 14.40 15.42 19.45
CA ASN A 256 15.49 16.14 20.13
C ASN A 256 16.86 16.07 19.40
N LYS A 257 16.94 15.52 18.18
CA LYS A 257 18.17 15.49 17.37
C LYS A 257 18.24 16.56 16.28
N ILE A 258 17.21 17.39 16.13
CA ILE A 258 17.27 18.58 15.29
C ILE A 258 18.06 19.65 16.08
N GLY A 259 19.33 19.86 15.72
CA GLY A 259 20.23 20.84 16.35
C GLY A 259 21.33 20.30 17.27
N LYS A 260 21.67 19.00 17.22
CA LYS A 260 22.77 18.46 18.05
C LYS A 260 24.17 18.70 17.44
N PRO A 261 25.22 18.87 18.27
CA PRO A 261 26.59 19.14 17.83
C PRO A 261 27.20 18.01 16.98
N MET A 262 28.20 18.38 16.17
CA MET A 262 28.88 17.61 15.11
C MET A 262 29.22 16.13 15.41
N SER A 263 29.35 15.74 16.68
CA SER A 263 29.72 14.38 17.10
C SER A 263 28.58 13.34 16.98
N GLU A 264 27.31 13.74 16.98
CA GLU A 264 26.15 12.82 17.01
C GLU A 264 25.41 12.62 15.66
N LEU A 265 25.86 13.23 14.56
CA LEU A 265 25.15 13.16 13.26
C LEU A 265 25.06 11.76 12.64
N THR A 266 25.98 10.85 12.97
CA THR A 266 25.98 9.47 12.43
C THR A 266 25.70 8.46 13.53
N LEU A 267 24.79 7.51 13.28
CA LEU A 267 24.56 6.37 14.16
C LEU A 267 25.84 5.54 14.30
N PRO A 268 26.33 5.15 15.50
CA PRO A 268 27.58 4.39 15.63
C PRO A 268 27.56 3.02 14.91
N LYS A 269 26.39 2.35 14.87
CA LYS A 269 26.11 1.13 14.12
C LYS A 269 24.63 1.11 13.73
N GLY A 270 24.28 1.64 12.56
CA GLY A 270 22.92 1.55 12.06
C GLY A 270 22.61 0.20 11.40
N PRO A 271 21.39 0.01 10.86
CA PRO A 271 21.01 -1.22 10.20
C PRO A 271 21.81 -1.43 8.91
N VAL A 272 21.97 -2.69 8.50
CA VAL A 272 22.51 -3.00 7.17
C VAL A 272 21.57 -2.43 6.12
N ALA A 273 22.12 -1.75 5.12
CA ALA A 273 21.34 -1.22 4.02
C ALA A 273 20.65 -2.37 3.25
N PRO A 274 19.33 -2.32 3.05
CA PRO A 274 18.62 -3.26 2.17
C PRO A 274 19.22 -3.22 0.76
N GLU A 275 19.24 -4.35 0.05
CA GLU A 275 19.76 -4.37 -1.33
C GLU A 275 18.82 -3.62 -2.29
N ILE A 276 19.37 -3.12 -3.39
CA ILE A 276 18.59 -2.46 -4.44
C ILE A 276 17.87 -3.52 -5.26
N ILE A 277 16.55 -3.41 -5.32
CA ILE A 277 15.68 -4.32 -6.08
C ILE A 277 15.13 -3.52 -7.26
N PRO A 278 15.77 -3.58 -8.44
CA PRO A 278 15.33 -2.79 -9.59
C PRO A 278 13.93 -3.21 -10.02
N GLY A 279 13.07 -2.22 -10.27
CA GLY A 279 11.77 -2.39 -10.93
C GLY A 279 11.81 -2.01 -12.42
N GLY A 280 12.99 -1.70 -12.96
CA GLY A 280 13.20 -1.29 -14.35
C GLY A 280 14.69 -1.25 -14.71
N ILE A 281 15.05 -0.40 -15.68
CA ILE A 281 16.42 -0.32 -16.19
C ILE A 281 17.33 0.56 -15.32
N TRP A 282 18.63 0.43 -15.55
CA TRP A 282 19.66 1.30 -14.98
C TRP A 282 20.13 2.31 -16.02
N PHE A 283 20.27 3.55 -15.60
CA PHE A 283 20.85 4.65 -16.35
C PHE A 283 22.22 5.02 -15.78
N ASN A 284 23.10 5.52 -16.64
CA ASN A 284 24.47 5.96 -16.30
C ASN A 284 25.40 4.88 -15.72
N SER A 285 24.94 3.65 -15.54
CA SER A 285 25.77 2.51 -15.13
C SER A 285 25.16 1.17 -15.49
N LYS A 286 25.95 0.10 -15.39
CA LYS A 286 25.41 -1.26 -15.26
C LYS A 286 24.74 -1.42 -13.89
N PRO A 287 23.87 -2.43 -13.69
CA PRO A 287 23.30 -2.72 -12.38
C PRO A 287 24.36 -2.86 -11.30
N LEU A 288 24.20 -2.14 -10.19
CA LEU A 288 25.10 -2.17 -9.04
C LEU A 288 24.47 -2.93 -7.88
N ARG A 289 25.29 -3.68 -7.13
CA ARG A 289 24.90 -4.27 -5.84
C ARG A 289 25.60 -3.55 -4.69
N LEU A 290 24.91 -3.31 -3.58
CA LEU A 290 25.50 -2.68 -2.39
C LEU A 290 26.63 -3.51 -1.78
N SER A 291 26.60 -4.82 -1.97
CA SER A 291 27.70 -5.73 -1.61
C SER A 291 28.99 -5.46 -2.39
N GLU A 292 28.89 -5.05 -3.66
CA GLU A 292 30.02 -4.71 -4.53
C GLU A 292 30.58 -3.30 -4.23
N LEU A 293 29.80 -2.47 -3.54
CA LEU A 293 30.17 -1.12 -3.14
C LEU A 293 30.79 -1.03 -1.74
N ARG A 294 31.06 -2.17 -1.09
CA ARG A 294 31.81 -2.21 0.17
C ARG A 294 33.17 -1.53 0.00
N GLY A 295 33.59 -0.79 1.03
CA GLY A 295 34.75 0.09 0.99
C GLY A 295 34.45 1.52 0.53
N LYS A 296 33.30 1.77 -0.11
CA LYS A 296 32.86 3.10 -0.56
C LYS A 296 31.76 3.66 0.34
N VAL A 297 31.60 4.98 0.31
CA VAL A 297 30.45 5.65 0.92
C VAL A 297 29.34 5.71 -0.11
N VAL A 298 28.14 5.23 0.23
CA VAL A 298 27.00 5.21 -0.70
C VAL A 298 25.90 6.15 -0.20
N VAL A 299 25.35 6.97 -1.09
CA VAL A 299 24.15 7.76 -0.85
C VAL A 299 23.05 7.25 -1.76
N ILE A 300 22.00 6.68 -1.15
CA ILE A 300 20.76 6.33 -1.87
C ILE A 300 19.85 7.54 -1.82
N ASP A 301 19.45 8.03 -2.98
CA ASP A 301 18.55 9.16 -3.14
C ASP A 301 17.25 8.72 -3.81
N PHE A 302 16.15 8.71 -3.09
CA PHE A 302 14.81 8.48 -3.63
C PHE A 302 14.25 9.77 -4.20
N TRP A 303 13.87 9.72 -5.48
CA TRP A 303 13.39 10.89 -6.21
C TRP A 303 12.38 10.50 -7.28
N THR A 304 11.64 11.49 -7.77
CA THR A 304 10.87 11.42 -9.02
C THR A 304 11.04 12.73 -9.79
N TYR A 305 10.95 12.71 -11.12
CA TYR A 305 11.37 13.85 -11.93
C TYR A 305 10.35 15.00 -11.96
N SER A 306 9.05 14.74 -11.79
CA SER A 306 8.04 15.80 -11.73
C SER A 306 7.89 16.42 -10.34
N CYS A 307 8.62 15.94 -9.33
CA CYS A 307 8.59 16.49 -7.98
C CYS A 307 9.51 17.72 -7.84
N ILE A 308 8.93 18.89 -7.55
CA ILE A 308 9.71 20.14 -7.39
C ILE A 308 10.72 20.06 -6.23
N ASN A 309 10.33 19.43 -5.12
CA ASN A 309 11.19 19.25 -3.96
C ASN A 309 12.42 18.41 -4.33
N CYS A 310 12.26 17.38 -5.18
CA CYS A 310 13.37 16.61 -5.73
C CYS A 310 14.25 17.47 -6.64
N GLN A 311 13.66 18.21 -7.58
CA GLN A 311 14.39 19.05 -8.53
C GLN A 311 15.32 20.05 -7.84
N ARG A 312 14.87 20.66 -6.74
CA ARG A 312 15.70 21.59 -5.93
C ARG A 312 16.90 20.91 -5.27
N THR A 313 16.86 19.59 -5.05
CA THR A 313 18.01 18.83 -4.52
C THR A 313 19.07 18.48 -5.57
N PHE A 314 18.73 18.43 -6.86
CA PHE A 314 19.64 17.95 -7.90
C PHE A 314 20.96 18.73 -8.00
N PRO A 315 20.98 20.08 -7.90
CA PRO A 315 22.24 20.82 -7.91
C PRO A 315 23.21 20.36 -6.82
N TYR A 316 22.72 20.08 -5.61
CA TYR A 316 23.55 19.60 -4.49
C TYR A 316 24.10 18.20 -4.75
N LEU A 317 23.27 17.29 -5.29
CA LEU A 317 23.71 15.94 -5.64
C LEU A 317 24.77 15.94 -6.74
N ARG A 318 24.60 16.76 -7.78
CA ARG A 318 25.61 16.95 -8.84
C ARG A 318 26.91 17.51 -8.28
N SER A 319 26.82 18.51 -7.41
CA SER A 319 27.95 19.10 -6.69
C SER A 319 28.72 18.08 -5.86
N TRP A 320 28.02 17.28 -5.03
CA TRP A 320 28.64 16.23 -4.22
C TRP A 320 29.25 15.12 -5.09
N TRP A 321 28.54 14.71 -6.14
CA TRP A 321 29.05 13.73 -7.09
C TRP A 321 30.36 14.21 -7.75
N GLY A 322 30.35 15.41 -8.32
CA GLY A 322 31.52 15.98 -8.99
C GLY A 322 32.75 16.08 -8.08
N LYS A 323 32.55 16.44 -6.80
CA LYS A 323 33.65 16.65 -5.86
C LYS A 323 34.16 15.37 -5.18
N TYR A 324 33.28 14.40 -4.91
CA TYR A 324 33.59 13.28 -4.02
C TYR A 324 33.60 11.91 -4.71
N LYS A 325 33.14 11.77 -5.97
CA LYS A 325 33.10 10.47 -6.67
C LYS A 325 34.47 9.78 -6.72
N ASP A 326 35.52 10.54 -7.00
CA ASP A 326 36.89 10.03 -7.13
C ASP A 326 37.56 9.80 -5.76
N LYS A 327 36.88 10.21 -4.68
CA LYS A 327 37.29 9.99 -3.28
C LYS A 327 36.53 8.85 -2.61
N GLY A 328 35.75 8.09 -3.38
CA GLY A 328 35.01 6.92 -2.87
C GLY A 328 33.54 7.17 -2.55
N LEU A 329 32.95 8.30 -2.96
CA LEU A 329 31.49 8.48 -2.91
C LEU A 329 30.80 7.80 -4.09
N VAL A 330 29.72 7.08 -3.82
CA VAL A 330 28.78 6.56 -4.82
C VAL A 330 27.40 7.13 -4.54
N ILE A 331 26.81 7.89 -5.47
CA ILE A 331 25.40 8.29 -5.39
C ILE A 331 24.60 7.35 -6.29
N ILE A 332 23.50 6.79 -5.77
CA ILE A 332 22.54 6.02 -6.55
C ILE A 332 21.18 6.70 -6.43
N GLY A 333 20.70 7.25 -7.54
CA GLY A 333 19.35 7.79 -7.63
C GLY A 333 18.34 6.68 -7.86
N VAL A 334 17.52 6.37 -6.87
CA VAL A 334 16.39 5.45 -7.00
C VAL A 334 15.18 6.26 -7.46
N HIS A 335 14.86 6.14 -8.74
CA HIS A 335 13.69 6.78 -9.33
C HIS A 335 12.45 5.94 -9.03
N SER A 336 11.70 6.33 -7.99
CA SER A 336 10.42 5.72 -7.64
C SER A 336 9.31 6.65 -8.14
N PRO A 337 8.56 6.26 -9.19
CA PRO A 337 7.60 7.14 -9.87
C PRO A 337 6.40 7.45 -8.97
N GLU A 338 5.98 8.71 -8.92
CA GLU A 338 4.74 9.15 -8.25
C GLU A 338 3.51 8.97 -9.16
N PHE A 339 3.68 9.12 -10.47
CA PHE A 339 2.63 8.96 -11.47
C PHE A 339 2.98 7.90 -12.53
N GLU A 340 1.96 7.33 -13.19
CA GLU A 340 2.18 6.26 -14.18
C GLU A 340 3.07 6.69 -15.36
N PHE A 341 2.96 7.95 -15.81
CA PHE A 341 3.78 8.47 -16.91
C PHE A 341 5.28 8.57 -16.56
N GLU A 342 5.62 8.55 -15.27
CA GLU A 342 7.01 8.59 -14.80
C GLU A 342 7.70 7.23 -14.88
N LYS A 343 6.94 6.14 -15.09
CA LYS A 343 7.51 4.80 -15.35
C LYS A 343 8.12 4.66 -16.74
N ASN A 344 7.73 5.53 -17.67
CA ASN A 344 8.21 5.49 -19.04
C ASN A 344 9.72 5.78 -19.10
N GLU A 345 10.47 4.88 -19.74
CA GLU A 345 11.93 4.92 -19.81
C GLU A 345 12.44 6.14 -20.59
N ASP A 346 11.78 6.51 -21.70
CA ASP A 346 12.18 7.65 -22.53
C ASP A 346 11.95 8.97 -21.80
N ASN A 347 10.82 9.10 -21.10
CA ASN A 347 10.53 10.28 -20.26
C ASN A 347 11.58 10.45 -19.17
N LEU A 348 11.94 9.36 -18.48
CA LEU A 348 12.99 9.38 -17.47
C LEU A 348 14.36 9.70 -18.08
N ALA A 349 14.70 9.11 -19.22
CA ALA A 349 15.96 9.40 -19.91
C ALA A 349 16.08 10.88 -20.29
N GLN A 350 15.00 11.47 -20.80
CA GLN A 350 14.92 12.89 -21.11
C GLN A 350 15.11 13.74 -19.85
N ALA A 351 14.39 13.43 -18.76
CA ALA A 351 14.54 14.15 -17.49
C ALA A 351 15.97 14.05 -16.92
N ILE A 352 16.59 12.88 -16.98
CA ILE A 352 18.00 12.67 -16.57
C ILE A 352 18.93 13.61 -17.35
N SER A 353 18.71 13.71 -18.66
CA SER A 353 19.46 14.62 -19.53
C SER A 353 19.21 16.09 -19.19
N ASP A 354 17.94 16.50 -19.09
CA ASP A 354 17.52 17.88 -18.85
C ASP A 354 18.04 18.41 -17.50
N PHE A 355 18.03 17.56 -16.47
CA PHE A 355 18.56 17.89 -15.15
C PHE A 355 20.08 17.61 -15.02
N GLY A 356 20.75 17.13 -16.06
CA GLY A 356 22.19 16.85 -16.06
C GLY A 356 22.62 15.85 -14.99
N LEU A 357 21.80 14.83 -14.73
CA LEU A 357 22.09 13.82 -13.71
C LEU A 357 23.04 12.76 -14.29
N VAL A 358 24.25 12.70 -13.74
CA VAL A 358 25.35 11.87 -14.28
C VAL A 358 25.74 10.69 -13.39
N TYR A 359 25.18 10.61 -12.18
CA TYR A 359 25.38 9.49 -11.26
C TYR A 359 24.49 8.29 -11.65
N PRO A 360 24.82 7.05 -11.21
CA PRO A 360 23.99 5.87 -11.38
C PRO A 360 22.53 6.11 -10.96
N ILE A 361 21.59 5.75 -11.83
CA ILE A 361 20.15 5.86 -11.56
C ILE A 361 19.49 4.53 -11.88
N VAL A 362 18.54 4.11 -11.03
CA VAL A 362 17.77 2.88 -11.21
C VAL A 362 16.28 3.20 -11.14
N GLN A 363 15.51 2.60 -12.03
CA GLN A 363 14.05 2.63 -11.93
C GLN A 363 13.53 1.65 -10.89
N ASP A 364 12.62 2.15 -10.06
CA ASP A 364 11.91 1.40 -9.02
C ASP A 364 10.40 1.44 -9.30
N ASN A 365 10.01 1.06 -10.52
CA ASN A 365 8.62 1.14 -11.01
C ASN A 365 7.62 0.30 -10.19
N ASP A 366 8.12 -0.76 -9.53
CA ASP A 366 7.35 -1.64 -8.65
C ASP A 366 7.44 -1.26 -7.16
N PHE A 367 8.12 -0.15 -6.83
CA PHE A 367 8.39 0.31 -5.47
C PHE A 367 9.08 -0.72 -4.57
N ALA A 368 9.78 -1.71 -5.14
CA ALA A 368 10.41 -2.78 -4.38
C ALA A 368 11.57 -2.26 -3.53
N THR A 369 12.41 -1.37 -4.08
CA THR A 369 13.49 -0.72 -3.35
C THR A 369 12.93 0.27 -2.33
N TRP A 370 11.92 1.08 -2.72
CA TRP A 370 11.20 1.99 -1.83
C TRP A 370 10.66 1.28 -0.58
N GLN A 371 9.98 0.15 -0.77
CA GLN A 371 9.44 -0.66 0.31
C GLN A 371 10.54 -1.32 1.15
N ALA A 372 11.61 -1.83 0.53
CA ALA A 372 12.74 -2.43 1.25
C ALA A 372 13.40 -1.43 2.21
N TYR A 373 13.48 -0.16 1.81
CA TYR A 373 13.99 0.95 2.65
C TYR A 373 12.95 1.53 3.61
N ASN A 374 11.71 1.02 3.58
CA ASN A 374 10.56 1.55 4.31
C ASN A 374 10.42 3.08 4.12
N ASN A 375 10.68 3.55 2.90
CA ASN A 375 10.59 4.96 2.55
C ASN A 375 9.13 5.41 2.46
N ARG A 376 8.89 6.71 2.65
CA ARG A 376 7.55 7.32 2.61
C ARG A 376 7.50 8.69 1.94
N TYR A 377 8.63 9.23 1.51
CA TYR A 377 8.74 10.62 1.08
C TYR A 377 9.63 10.77 -0.15
N TRP A 378 9.29 11.79 -0.95
CA TRP A 378 10.15 12.36 -1.97
C TRP A 378 10.54 13.79 -1.57
N PRO A 379 11.82 14.18 -1.67
CA PRO A 379 13.00 13.31 -1.76
C PRO A 379 13.29 12.62 -0.42
N ALA A 380 14.07 11.54 -0.45
CA ALA A 380 14.61 10.90 0.75
C ALA A 380 16.03 10.39 0.51
N LYS A 381 16.93 10.60 1.47
CA LYS A 381 18.36 10.25 1.34
C LYS A 381 18.80 9.33 2.46
N TYR A 382 19.51 8.25 2.11
CA TYR A 382 20.10 7.30 3.05
C TYR A 382 21.60 7.25 2.84
N PHE A 383 22.38 7.53 3.89
CA PHE A 383 23.83 7.61 3.85
C PHE A 383 24.41 6.34 4.45
N ILE A 384 25.19 5.62 3.66
CA ILE A 384 25.69 4.28 3.94
C ILE A 384 27.21 4.33 4.01
N ASP A 385 27.81 3.74 5.04
CA ASP A 385 29.26 3.68 5.19
C ASP A 385 29.92 2.55 4.37
N LYS A 386 31.25 2.49 4.45
CA LYS A 386 32.08 1.46 3.81
C LYS A 386 31.72 0.01 4.17
N ASP A 387 31.11 -0.20 5.34
CA ASP A 387 30.71 -1.52 5.82
C ASP A 387 29.26 -1.85 5.40
N GLY A 388 28.60 -0.91 4.71
CA GLY A 388 27.25 -0.99 4.20
C GLY A 388 26.16 -0.81 5.24
N LEU A 389 26.47 -0.09 6.31
CA LEU A 389 25.52 0.26 7.35
C LEU A 389 24.93 1.63 7.07
N ILE A 390 23.62 1.79 7.24
CA ILE A 390 22.97 3.10 7.16
C ILE A 390 23.39 3.91 8.39
N ARG A 391 24.07 5.03 8.20
CA ARG A 391 24.60 5.89 9.27
C ARG A 391 23.75 7.12 9.51
N PHE A 392 23.05 7.59 8.49
CA PHE A 392 22.18 8.75 8.57
C PHE A 392 21.07 8.64 7.52
N THR A 393 19.94 9.28 7.80
CA THR A 393 18.78 9.37 6.90
C THR A 393 18.21 10.76 6.95
N HIS A 394 17.84 11.31 5.80
CA HIS A 394 17.16 12.60 5.69
C HIS A 394 15.91 12.44 4.83
N PHE A 395 14.77 12.90 5.34
CA PHE A 395 13.50 12.86 4.64
C PHE A 395 13.03 14.27 4.32
N GLY A 396 12.54 14.47 3.10
CA GLY A 396 12.15 15.76 2.59
C GLY A 396 13.33 16.57 2.04
N GLU A 397 13.03 17.81 1.70
CA GLU A 397 13.97 18.78 1.17
C GLU A 397 14.73 19.50 2.29
N GLY A 398 16.02 19.81 2.07
CA GLY A 398 16.84 20.62 2.96
C GLY A 398 18.04 19.88 3.55
N ALA A 399 18.52 20.39 4.69
CA ALA A 399 19.65 19.86 5.47
C ALA A 399 20.89 19.50 4.62
N TYR A 400 21.20 20.31 3.61
CA TYR A 400 22.27 20.01 2.65
C TYR A 400 23.65 20.11 3.29
N ASP A 401 23.88 21.12 4.14
CA ASP A 401 25.16 21.30 4.84
C ASP A 401 25.41 20.15 5.83
N GLU A 402 24.37 19.70 6.53
CA GLU A 402 24.42 18.54 7.41
C GLU A 402 24.69 17.25 6.62
N SER A 403 24.01 17.07 5.49
CA SER A 403 24.20 15.93 4.59
C SER A 403 25.63 15.86 4.05
N GLU A 404 26.19 17.00 3.64
CA GLU A 404 27.58 17.06 3.17
C GLU A 404 28.57 16.74 4.29
N LYS A 405 28.35 17.26 5.51
CA LYS A 405 29.19 16.91 6.68
C LYS A 405 29.17 15.41 6.98
N VAL A 406 28.01 14.75 6.83
CA VAL A 406 27.91 13.30 6.96
C VAL A 406 28.74 12.60 5.88
N ILE A 407 28.62 13.01 4.61
CA ILE A 407 29.43 12.45 3.51
C ILE A 407 30.93 12.58 3.84
N LEU A 408 31.38 13.78 4.22
CA LEU A 408 32.78 14.04 4.57
C LEU A 408 33.26 13.15 5.71
N ARG A 409 32.44 13.01 6.77
CA ARG A 409 32.76 12.13 7.90
C ARG A 409 32.90 10.68 7.46
N LEU A 410 31.92 10.15 6.71
CA LEU A 410 31.98 8.76 6.25
C LEU A 410 33.16 8.52 5.30
N LEU A 411 33.50 9.49 4.45
CA LEU A 411 34.67 9.40 3.57
C LEU A 411 35.97 9.40 4.37
N SER A 412 36.07 10.21 5.44
CA SER A 412 37.25 10.20 6.31
C SER A 412 37.45 8.84 7.02
N GLU A 413 36.35 8.15 7.37
CA GLU A 413 36.38 6.79 7.94
C GLU A 413 36.90 5.73 6.94
N THR A 414 36.95 6.05 5.64
CA THR A 414 37.58 5.19 4.60
C THR A 414 39.09 5.40 4.46
N GLY A 415 39.66 6.42 5.12
CA GLY A 415 41.06 6.84 4.91
C GLY A 415 41.25 7.79 3.72
N SER A 416 40.17 8.26 3.11
CA SER A 416 40.24 9.22 1.99
C SER A 416 40.60 10.63 2.47
N ALA A 417 41.56 11.26 1.80
CA ALA A 417 41.94 12.65 2.07
C ALA A 417 40.89 13.60 1.49
N VAL A 418 39.99 14.12 2.33
CA VAL A 418 38.93 15.05 1.91
C VAL A 418 39.15 16.42 2.57
N SER A 419 39.16 17.48 1.75
CA SER A 419 39.17 18.86 2.24
C SER A 419 37.84 19.17 2.94
N SER A 420 37.91 19.95 4.03
CA SER A 420 36.76 20.39 4.83
C SER A 420 36.01 21.59 4.23
N GLU A 421 36.48 22.15 3.12
CA GLU A 421 35.76 23.23 2.43
C GLU A 421 34.41 22.69 1.92
N SER A 422 33.31 23.40 2.18
CA SER A 422 31.98 23.01 1.68
C SER A 422 31.83 23.30 0.20
N VAL A 423 30.90 22.63 -0.49
CA VAL A 423 30.57 23.03 -1.87
C VAL A 423 29.72 24.30 -1.85
N SER A 424 30.05 25.26 -2.72
CA SER A 424 29.17 26.40 -2.99
C SER A 424 27.93 25.90 -3.73
N ASN A 425 26.78 25.96 -3.07
CA ASN A 425 25.50 25.52 -3.61
C ASN A 425 24.48 26.66 -3.59
N PRO A 426 23.45 26.61 -4.46
CA PRO A 426 22.34 27.56 -4.39
C PRO A 426 21.69 27.53 -3.00
N LYS A 427 21.02 28.61 -2.61
CA LYS A 427 20.16 28.64 -1.42
C LYS A 427 18.72 28.81 -1.89
N TYR A 428 17.84 27.90 -1.46
CA TYR A 428 16.41 27.99 -1.71
C TYR A 428 15.72 28.49 -0.45
N GLU A 429 14.98 29.58 -0.58
CA GLU A 429 14.04 30.04 0.45
C GLU A 429 12.64 29.63 0.01
N VAL A 430 12.19 28.50 0.55
CA VAL A 430 10.88 27.93 0.22
C VAL A 430 9.82 28.55 1.12
N TYR A 431 8.79 29.14 0.51
CA TYR A 431 7.65 29.75 1.17
C TYR A 431 6.36 29.16 0.64
N SER A 432 5.93 28.05 1.23
CA SER A 432 4.64 27.45 0.94
C SER A 432 3.88 27.08 2.21
N LYS A 433 2.59 27.45 2.26
CA LYS A 433 1.62 26.93 3.24
C LYS A 433 0.58 26.01 2.60
N THR A 434 0.42 26.05 1.28
CA THR A 434 -0.48 25.16 0.56
C THR A 434 0.17 23.79 0.41
N PRO A 435 -0.49 22.70 0.86
CA PRO A 435 0.02 21.36 0.63
C PRO A 435 -0.12 21.00 -0.83
N GLU A 436 0.66 20.02 -1.29
CA GLU A 436 0.50 19.44 -2.62
C GLU A 436 -0.95 19.04 -2.88
N THR A 437 -1.47 19.47 -4.03
CA THR A 437 -2.90 19.39 -4.35
C THR A 437 -3.10 18.49 -5.56
N TYR A 438 -3.47 17.24 -5.32
CA TYR A 438 -3.75 16.23 -6.35
C TYR A 438 -5.12 16.46 -7.00
N LEU A 439 -5.20 16.20 -8.31
CA LEU A 439 -6.39 16.41 -9.14
C LEU A 439 -7.06 15.10 -9.57
N GLY A 440 -6.42 13.94 -9.36
CA GLY A 440 -7.02 12.61 -9.56
C GLY A 440 -7.82 12.12 -8.35
N TYR A 441 -8.88 11.32 -8.60
CA TYR A 441 -9.82 10.94 -7.55
C TYR A 441 -9.21 10.06 -6.44
N LEU A 442 -8.08 9.38 -6.66
CA LEU A 442 -7.45 8.54 -5.63
C LEU A 442 -6.86 9.36 -4.48
N ARG A 443 -6.41 10.59 -4.75
CA ARG A 443 -5.63 11.42 -3.80
C ARG A 443 -6.20 12.82 -3.62
N ILE A 444 -7.31 13.14 -4.28
CA ILE A 444 -7.98 14.43 -4.16
C ILE A 444 -8.26 14.78 -2.70
N GLN A 445 -7.92 16.02 -2.33
CA GLN A 445 -8.24 16.64 -1.05
C GLN A 445 -8.57 18.11 -1.29
N ASN A 446 -9.31 18.74 -0.37
CA ASN A 446 -9.68 20.16 -0.47
C ASN A 446 -10.39 20.54 -1.80
N PHE A 447 -11.27 19.65 -2.28
CA PHE A 447 -12.09 19.89 -3.47
C PHE A 447 -13.36 20.67 -3.09
N ALA A 448 -13.66 21.75 -3.81
CA ALA A 448 -14.74 22.69 -3.47
C ALA A 448 -15.92 22.72 -4.44
N SER A 449 -15.87 22.00 -5.57
CA SER A 449 -17.03 21.92 -6.46
C SER A 449 -18.16 21.15 -5.76
N PRO A 450 -19.43 21.59 -5.84
CA PRO A 450 -20.53 21.00 -5.09
C PRO A 450 -20.95 19.63 -5.64
N GLU A 451 -20.63 19.32 -6.89
CA GLU A 451 -20.98 18.05 -7.52
C GLU A 451 -20.12 16.89 -7.02
N GLN A 452 -20.68 15.68 -7.05
CA GLN A 452 -19.93 14.47 -6.74
C GLN A 452 -18.85 14.22 -7.80
N ILE A 453 -17.71 13.67 -7.39
CA ILE A 453 -16.68 13.20 -8.31
C ILE A 453 -17.21 11.98 -9.08
N TYR A 454 -17.25 12.08 -10.41
CA TYR A 454 -17.61 10.98 -11.29
C TYR A 454 -16.32 10.23 -11.67
N GLU A 455 -16.04 9.11 -10.99
CA GLU A 455 -14.82 8.31 -11.20
C GLU A 455 -14.79 7.71 -12.62
N ASP A 456 -13.67 7.88 -13.32
CA ASP A 456 -13.42 7.38 -14.69
C ASP A 456 -14.50 7.81 -15.72
N ALA A 457 -15.20 8.91 -15.43
CA ALA A 457 -16.30 9.40 -16.23
C ALA A 457 -16.32 10.92 -16.34
N LYS A 458 -16.94 11.40 -17.41
CA LYS A 458 -17.20 12.82 -17.63
C LYS A 458 -18.27 13.32 -16.66
N GLY A 459 -17.98 14.45 -16.01
CA GLY A 459 -18.89 15.22 -15.19
C GLY A 459 -18.88 16.70 -15.59
N ILE A 460 -19.96 17.41 -15.27
CA ILE A 460 -20.02 18.87 -15.37
C ILE A 460 -19.93 19.41 -13.94
N TYR A 461 -18.98 20.32 -13.72
CA TYR A 461 -18.67 20.89 -12.43
C TYR A 461 -18.89 22.40 -12.43
N THR A 462 -19.17 22.95 -11.25
CA THR A 462 -19.34 24.39 -11.06
C THR A 462 -18.42 24.89 -9.96
N ALA A 463 -17.65 25.94 -10.24
CA ALA A 463 -16.84 26.58 -9.20
C ALA A 463 -17.72 27.40 -8.24
N PRO A 464 -17.52 27.30 -6.91
CA PRO A 464 -18.22 28.16 -5.96
C PRO A 464 -17.78 29.63 -6.10
N GLN A 465 -18.66 30.56 -5.74
CA GLN A 465 -18.34 32.00 -5.79
C GLN A 465 -17.17 32.39 -4.86
N ILE A 466 -17.02 31.68 -3.73
CA ILE A 466 -15.96 31.91 -2.76
C ILE A 466 -15.23 30.58 -2.55
N LEU A 467 -13.95 30.56 -2.90
CA LEU A 467 -13.09 29.40 -2.73
C LEU A 467 -12.38 29.48 -1.37
N GLN A 468 -12.46 28.39 -0.59
CA GLN A 468 -11.80 28.32 0.72
C GLN A 468 -10.27 28.27 0.57
N ASN A 469 -9.58 28.63 1.64
CA ASN A 469 -8.13 28.64 1.71
C ASN A 469 -7.53 27.25 1.43
N ASN A 470 -6.62 27.14 0.47
CA ASN A 470 -5.99 25.86 0.03
C ASN A 470 -6.97 24.87 -0.62
N TYR A 471 -8.12 25.35 -1.08
CA TYR A 471 -9.06 24.55 -1.86
C TYR A 471 -8.94 24.85 -3.34
N PHE A 472 -9.34 23.88 -4.14
CA PHE A 472 -9.45 24.00 -5.59
C PHE A 472 -10.84 23.59 -6.06
N ALA A 473 -11.25 24.07 -7.25
CA ALA A 473 -12.54 23.74 -7.85
C ALA A 473 -12.41 23.57 -9.36
N PHE A 474 -13.26 22.71 -9.91
CA PHE A 474 -13.45 22.53 -11.33
C PHE A 474 -14.69 23.32 -11.78
N ASP A 475 -14.63 23.87 -12.99
CA ASP A 475 -15.74 24.54 -13.68
C ASP A 475 -15.77 24.05 -15.13
N GLY A 476 -16.94 23.68 -15.64
CA GLY A 476 -17.12 23.10 -16.97
C GLY A 476 -17.10 21.57 -16.99
N GLU A 477 -16.90 20.98 -18.18
CA GLU A 477 -16.83 19.52 -18.34
C GLU A 477 -15.43 19.01 -18.00
N TRP A 478 -15.36 18.00 -17.13
CA TRP A 478 -14.13 17.35 -16.70
C TRP A 478 -14.29 15.84 -16.65
N ASN A 479 -13.26 15.10 -17.03
CA ASN A 479 -13.17 13.66 -16.81
C ASN A 479 -12.07 13.37 -15.78
N ILE A 480 -12.45 12.94 -14.58
CA ILE A 480 -11.54 12.75 -13.45
C ILE A 480 -11.13 11.28 -13.40
N MET A 481 -9.84 11.04 -13.65
CA MET A 481 -9.22 9.73 -13.61
C MET A 481 -8.56 9.50 -12.24
N SER A 482 -8.01 8.30 -12.05
CA SER A 482 -7.40 7.89 -10.78
C SER A 482 -6.30 8.84 -10.30
N GLU A 483 -5.38 9.22 -11.19
CA GLU A 483 -4.20 10.04 -10.87
C GLU A 483 -4.25 11.47 -11.40
N TYR A 484 -5.12 11.75 -12.39
CA TYR A 484 -5.18 13.04 -13.09
C TYR A 484 -6.60 13.43 -13.47
N ALA A 485 -6.78 14.69 -13.86
CA ALA A 485 -8.03 15.20 -14.41
C ALA A 485 -7.86 15.71 -15.85
N ASN A 486 -8.91 15.54 -16.63
CA ASN A 486 -8.99 15.93 -18.04
C ASN A 486 -10.02 17.05 -18.21
N PRO A 487 -9.62 18.28 -18.50
CA PRO A 487 -10.56 19.32 -18.89
C PRO A 487 -11.08 19.06 -20.30
N ALA A 488 -12.33 19.44 -20.56
CA ALA A 488 -12.80 19.76 -21.89
C ALA A 488 -12.33 21.18 -22.30
N LYS A 489 -12.55 21.54 -23.56
CA LYS A 489 -12.32 22.89 -24.04
C LYS A 489 -13.20 23.89 -23.26
N ASP A 490 -12.62 25.06 -22.95
CA ASP A 490 -13.25 26.16 -22.20
C ASP A 490 -13.56 25.86 -20.72
N SER A 491 -13.17 24.68 -20.23
CA SER A 491 -13.20 24.34 -18.81
C SER A 491 -12.17 25.15 -18.02
N LYS A 492 -12.45 25.38 -16.73
CA LYS A 492 -11.60 26.17 -15.84
C LYS A 492 -11.26 25.42 -14.57
N LEU A 493 -10.07 25.69 -14.05
CA LEU A 493 -9.55 25.17 -12.78
C LEU A 493 -9.20 26.35 -11.89
N TYR A 494 -9.80 26.38 -10.71
CA TYR A 494 -9.58 27.41 -9.70
C TYR A 494 -8.78 26.86 -8.53
N LEU A 495 -7.86 27.64 -7.99
CA LEU A 495 -7.07 27.30 -6.81
C LEU A 495 -6.86 28.55 -5.95
N ASN A 496 -7.21 28.49 -4.67
CA ASN A 496 -6.81 29.48 -3.69
C ASN A 496 -5.58 28.97 -2.95
N PHE A 497 -4.42 29.58 -3.17
CA PHE A 497 -3.15 29.12 -2.62
C PHE A 497 -2.46 30.20 -1.78
N GLU A 498 -1.51 29.79 -0.95
CA GLU A 498 -0.60 30.65 -0.19
C GLU A 498 0.83 30.13 -0.33
N SER A 499 1.55 30.67 -1.31
CA SER A 499 2.95 30.35 -1.60
C SER A 499 3.65 31.50 -2.35
N LYS A 500 4.96 31.37 -2.61
CA LYS A 500 5.68 32.25 -3.52
C LYS A 500 5.64 31.74 -4.95
N GLU A 501 5.87 30.44 -5.12
CA GLU A 501 5.90 29.77 -6.41
C GLU A 501 4.76 28.76 -6.53
N VAL A 502 4.22 28.61 -7.75
CA VAL A 502 3.21 27.60 -8.07
C VAL A 502 3.65 26.85 -9.32
N PHE A 503 3.58 25.53 -9.20
CA PHE A 503 3.94 24.59 -10.24
C PHE A 503 2.76 23.68 -10.53
N LEU A 504 2.64 23.23 -11.79
CA LEU A 504 1.63 22.27 -12.20
C LEU A 504 2.29 21.11 -12.91
N VAL A 505 2.05 19.89 -12.42
CA VAL A 505 2.40 18.66 -13.11
C VAL A 505 1.31 18.40 -14.16
N ALA A 506 1.71 18.42 -15.43
CA ALA A 506 0.80 18.25 -16.54
C ALA A 506 1.47 17.52 -17.70
N ARG A 507 0.66 16.97 -18.60
CA ARG A 507 1.16 16.43 -19.86
C ARG A 507 0.17 16.59 -21.02
N PRO A 508 0.63 16.55 -22.28
CA PRO A 508 -0.26 16.55 -23.42
C PRO A 508 -0.73 15.14 -23.75
N LYS A 509 -2.02 14.97 -24.11
CA LYS A 509 -2.56 13.71 -24.68
C LYS A 509 -2.03 13.40 -26.08
N SER A 510 -1.54 14.43 -26.76
CA SER A 510 -1.05 14.34 -28.14
C SER A 510 0.27 15.08 -28.27
N LYS A 511 0.40 16.05 -29.19
CA LYS A 511 1.67 16.75 -29.47
C LYS A 511 1.91 17.95 -28.56
N ALA A 512 0.87 18.74 -28.33
CA ALA A 512 0.94 19.92 -27.49
C ALA A 512 -0.47 20.30 -27.06
N SER A 513 -0.56 21.01 -25.96
CA SER A 513 -1.77 21.65 -25.46
C SER A 513 -1.44 23.04 -24.94
N ARG A 514 -2.45 23.89 -24.75
CA ARG A 514 -2.27 25.21 -24.15
C ARG A 514 -3.38 25.54 -23.16
N PHE A 515 -3.02 26.30 -22.15
CA PHE A 515 -3.97 26.90 -21.23
C PHE A 515 -3.53 28.32 -20.87
N LYS A 516 -4.52 29.14 -20.49
CA LYS A 516 -4.30 30.50 -20.00
C LYS A 516 -4.29 30.51 -18.48
N VAL A 517 -3.38 31.30 -17.93
CA VAL A 517 -3.18 31.49 -16.49
C VAL A 517 -3.59 32.91 -16.11
N TYR A 518 -4.48 32.99 -15.14
CA TYR A 518 -4.91 34.24 -14.52
C TYR A 518 -4.58 34.19 -13.03
N LEU A 519 -3.93 35.23 -12.53
CA LEU A 519 -3.64 35.39 -11.10
C LEU A 519 -4.39 36.62 -10.60
N ASP A 520 -5.30 36.43 -9.65
CA ASP A 520 -6.19 37.49 -9.12
C ASP A 520 -6.94 38.27 -10.22
N GLY A 521 -7.25 37.58 -11.33
CA GLY A 521 -7.93 38.16 -12.49
C GLY A 521 -7.01 38.83 -13.52
N GLU A 522 -5.71 38.97 -13.23
CA GLU A 522 -4.73 39.55 -14.14
C GLU A 522 -4.01 38.49 -14.99
N VAL A 523 -3.59 38.90 -16.19
CA VAL A 523 -2.83 38.09 -17.15
C VAL A 523 -1.46 38.74 -17.36
N LYS A 524 -0.40 38.09 -16.89
CA LYS A 524 1.00 38.56 -16.98
C LYS A 524 1.96 37.36 -17.03
N ASP A 525 3.24 37.66 -17.24
CA ASP A 525 4.34 36.69 -17.15
C ASP A 525 4.66 36.45 -15.69
N PHE A 526 3.98 35.50 -15.07
CA PHE A 526 4.18 35.19 -13.66
C PHE A 526 5.31 34.19 -13.41
N GLY A 527 5.68 33.36 -14.38
CA GLY A 527 6.60 32.24 -14.19
C GLY A 527 7.39 31.88 -15.45
N GLU A 528 8.35 30.96 -15.33
CA GLU A 528 9.27 30.59 -16.41
C GLU A 528 8.53 29.98 -17.63
N ASP A 529 7.51 29.16 -17.37
CA ASP A 529 6.71 28.48 -18.39
C ASP A 529 5.45 29.28 -18.79
N ASN A 530 5.20 30.41 -18.12
CA ASN A 530 4.05 31.27 -18.37
C ASN A 530 4.47 32.52 -19.15
N ARG A 531 4.14 32.55 -20.45
CA ARG A 531 4.46 33.64 -21.38
C ARG A 531 3.18 34.31 -21.87
N ASN A 532 3.05 35.60 -21.59
CA ASN A 532 1.85 36.42 -21.78
C ASN A 532 0.58 35.79 -21.20
N GLY A 533 0.69 35.14 -20.04
CA GLY A 533 -0.42 34.41 -19.42
C GLY A 533 -0.80 33.11 -20.12
N VAL A 534 0.03 32.59 -21.03
CA VAL A 534 -0.20 31.35 -21.75
C VAL A 534 0.91 30.37 -21.41
N VAL A 535 0.52 29.12 -21.17
CA VAL A 535 1.45 28.01 -20.92
C VAL A 535 1.27 26.99 -22.03
N ASN A 536 2.38 26.63 -22.67
CA ASN A 536 2.42 25.55 -23.67
C ASN A 536 2.81 24.25 -22.97
N VAL A 537 1.94 23.25 -23.04
CA VAL A 537 2.17 21.91 -22.51
C VAL A 537 2.65 21.03 -23.66
N ASP A 538 3.95 20.74 -23.69
CA ASP A 538 4.63 20.05 -24.80
C ASP A 538 5.28 18.72 -24.39
N SER A 539 5.43 18.47 -23.10
CA SER A 539 6.06 17.27 -22.55
C SER A 539 5.47 16.87 -21.19
N ASP A 540 5.79 15.65 -20.76
CA ASP A 540 5.37 15.07 -19.49
C ASP A 540 6.26 15.63 -18.36
N ARG A 541 5.92 16.78 -17.78
CA ARG A 541 6.78 17.44 -16.79
C ARG A 541 6.03 18.35 -15.82
N LEU A 542 6.80 18.90 -14.89
CA LEU A 542 6.38 20.00 -14.04
C LEU A 542 6.58 21.35 -14.76
N TYR A 543 5.53 22.17 -14.78
CA TYR A 543 5.50 23.50 -15.38
C TYR A 543 5.50 24.58 -14.29
N LYS A 544 6.39 25.57 -14.40
CA LYS A 544 6.55 26.68 -13.46
C LYS A 544 5.65 27.85 -13.83
N LEU A 545 4.45 27.86 -13.24
CA LEU A 545 3.38 28.80 -13.62
C LEU A 545 3.59 30.20 -13.04
N ILE A 546 4.00 30.27 -11.78
CA ILE A 546 4.06 31.50 -10.99
C ILE A 546 5.33 31.51 -10.13
N ASN A 547 6.00 32.66 -10.06
CA ASN A 547 7.08 33.00 -9.15
C ASN A 547 6.94 34.47 -8.73
N LEU A 548 6.43 34.67 -7.50
CA LEU A 548 6.12 36.00 -6.97
C LEU A 548 7.32 36.66 -6.32
N PRO A 549 7.43 38.00 -6.37
CA PRO A 549 8.47 38.72 -5.63
C PRO A 549 8.31 38.56 -4.11
N THR A 550 7.07 38.46 -3.62
CA THR A 550 6.73 38.27 -2.21
C THR A 550 5.74 37.13 -2.05
N PRO A 551 5.95 36.19 -1.10
CA PRO A 551 4.98 35.14 -0.82
C PRO A 551 3.67 35.74 -0.33
N GLY A 552 2.55 35.16 -0.76
CA GLY A 552 1.23 35.70 -0.45
C GLY A 552 0.11 34.72 -0.74
N ARG A 553 -1.10 35.12 -0.36
CA ARG A 553 -2.33 34.37 -0.67
C ARG A 553 -2.98 34.94 -1.90
N HIS A 554 -3.25 34.09 -2.89
CA HIS A 554 -3.74 34.49 -4.20
C HIS A 554 -4.75 33.49 -4.76
N ASN A 555 -5.56 33.94 -5.73
CA ASN A 555 -6.47 33.11 -6.51
C ASN A 555 -5.89 32.86 -7.90
N LEU A 556 -5.57 31.60 -8.18
CA LEU A 556 -5.21 31.12 -9.50
C LEU A 556 -6.46 30.63 -10.23
N ARG A 557 -6.60 31.05 -11.49
CA ARG A 557 -7.56 30.47 -12.44
C ARG A 557 -6.80 30.04 -13.69
N ILE A 558 -6.99 28.79 -14.10
CA ILE A 558 -6.51 28.24 -15.36
C ILE A 558 -7.72 28.03 -16.28
N GLU A 559 -7.58 28.38 -17.56
CA GLU A 559 -8.60 28.21 -18.59
C GLU A 559 -8.00 27.41 -19.75
N PHE A 560 -8.56 26.25 -20.04
CA PHE A 560 -8.00 25.31 -21.02
C PHE A 560 -8.52 25.61 -22.43
N GLU A 561 -7.61 25.83 -23.38
CA GLU A 561 -7.97 26.16 -24.76
C GLU A 561 -8.44 24.94 -25.57
N ASP A 562 -8.15 23.75 -25.07
CA ASP A 562 -8.50 22.46 -25.68
C ASP A 562 -8.66 21.36 -24.60
N GLY A 563 -9.04 20.14 -25.02
CA GLY A 563 -9.21 18.97 -24.15
C GLY A 563 -8.01 18.01 -24.11
N ASN A 564 -6.84 18.47 -24.57
CA ASN A 564 -5.62 17.67 -24.73
C ASN A 564 -4.66 17.79 -23.55
N THR A 565 -4.99 18.52 -22.48
CA THR A 565 -4.16 18.54 -21.26
C THR A 565 -4.62 17.45 -20.29
N GLU A 566 -3.65 16.76 -19.69
CA GLU A 566 -3.84 15.96 -18.48
C GLU A 566 -3.16 16.71 -17.33
N VAL A 567 -3.89 17.01 -16.25
CA VAL A 567 -3.37 17.73 -15.09
C VAL A 567 -3.38 16.82 -13.86
N TYR A 568 -2.24 16.73 -13.17
CA TYR A 568 -2.01 15.74 -12.11
C TYR A 568 -2.05 16.37 -10.72
N ALA A 569 -1.18 17.36 -10.47
CA ALA A 569 -1.07 17.98 -9.17
C ALA A 569 -0.49 19.40 -9.24
N PHE A 570 -0.92 20.26 -8.32
CA PHE A 570 -0.19 21.49 -8.00
C PHE A 570 0.83 21.25 -6.90
N THR A 571 2.04 21.75 -7.12
CA THR A 571 3.10 21.82 -6.10
C THR A 571 3.57 23.27 -5.93
N PHE A 572 4.31 23.54 -4.85
CA PHE A 572 4.55 24.89 -4.40
C PHE A 572 6.01 25.11 -3.97
N GLY A 573 6.45 26.37 -4.00
CA GLY A 573 7.80 26.81 -3.64
C GLY A 573 7.79 28.10 -2.87
#